data_AF-A0A7V2L7H6-F1
#
_entry.id   AF-A0A7V2L7H6-F1
#
_cell.length_a   1.000
_cell.length_b   1.000
_cell.length_c   1.000
_cell.angle_alpha   90.00
_cell.angle_beta   90.00
_cell.angle_gamma   90.00
#
_symmetry.space_group_name_H-M   'P 1'
#
loop_
_entity.id
_entity.type
_entity.pdbx_description
1 polymer ?
#
loop_
_entity_poly.entity_id
_entity_poly.type
_entity_poly.pdbx_seq_one_letter_code
_entity_poly.pdbx_strand_id
1 'polypeptide(L)'
;MKVQSHKWVCMIAMIITVGLLAACGGSETSQPTVPPKAEESTEIPDVVESTIPPPSIDGEALLQQRCTACHNLNRVTNKSWSLEQWEQNVSEMVGKGARLNAEEKEVLIKYLAENYGP
;
A
#
# COMPACT_ATOMS: atom_id res chain seq x y z
N MET A 1 -33.46 12.81 20.80
CA MET A 1 -33.65 14.28 20.82
C MET A 1 -32.31 14.89 21.20
N LYS A 2 -31.55 15.40 20.21
CA LYS A 2 -31.19 16.83 20.02
C LYS A 2 -30.40 17.41 21.20
N VAL A 3 -29.07 17.30 21.11
CA VAL A 3 -28.08 18.33 20.70
C VAL A 3 -27.82 19.41 21.75
N GLN A 4 -26.55 19.63 22.08
CA GLN A 4 -26.00 20.99 22.28
C GLN A 4 -24.46 20.89 22.48
N SER A 5 -23.63 21.03 21.44
CA SER A 5 -23.45 22.20 20.56
C SER A 5 -22.94 23.45 21.30
N HIS A 6 -21.87 23.34 22.11
CA HIS A 6 -21.30 24.52 22.81
C HIS A 6 -19.80 24.71 22.64
N LYS A 7 -19.11 23.91 21.80
CA LYS A 7 -17.68 24.14 21.48
C LYS A 7 -17.47 24.82 20.12
N TRP A 8 -18.55 25.30 19.49
CA TRP A 8 -18.53 25.84 18.12
C TRP A 8 -18.87 27.33 18.01
N VAL A 9 -19.10 28.04 19.12
CA VAL A 9 -19.64 29.42 19.11
C VAL A 9 -18.59 30.53 19.28
N CYS A 10 -17.32 30.23 19.61
CA CYS A 10 -16.35 31.30 19.96
C CYS A 10 -15.18 31.53 18.99
N MET A 11 -15.15 30.91 17.81
CA MET A 11 -14.10 31.21 16.80
C MET A 11 -14.66 31.46 15.40
N ILE A 12 -15.72 32.26 15.31
CA ILE A 12 -16.14 32.93 14.07
C ILE A 12 -16.28 34.42 14.40
N ALA A 13 -15.16 35.14 14.37
CA ALA A 13 -15.11 36.59 14.16
C ALA A 13 -13.63 37.02 14.12
N MET A 14 -13.07 37.17 12.91
CA MET A 14 -12.08 38.19 12.49
C MET A 14 -11.45 37.70 11.17
N ILE A 15 -11.92 38.17 10.01
CA ILE A 15 -11.43 39.36 9.28
C ILE A 15 -10.46 38.92 8.16
N ILE A 16 -10.86 38.87 6.88
CA ILE A 16 -10.89 39.95 5.86
C ILE A 16 -9.87 39.63 4.73
N THR A 17 -10.35 39.84 3.49
CA THR A 17 -9.63 40.16 2.23
C THR A 17 -8.81 39.14 1.42
N VAL A 18 -9.33 38.90 0.21
CA VAL A 18 -8.71 39.17 -1.11
C VAL A 18 -7.56 38.26 -1.57
N GLY A 19 -7.71 37.73 -2.79
CA GLY A 19 -6.55 37.47 -3.65
C GLY A 19 -6.73 36.39 -4.70
N LEU A 20 -7.55 36.64 -5.72
CA LEU A 20 -7.41 35.99 -7.03
C LEU A 20 -5.97 36.17 -7.52
N LEU A 21 -5.23 35.09 -7.72
CA LEU A 21 -4.13 35.06 -8.67
C LEU A 21 -4.11 33.72 -9.40
N ALA A 22 -4.38 33.84 -10.70
CA ALA A 22 -4.27 32.81 -11.70
C ALA A 22 -2.84 32.27 -11.80
N ALA A 23 -2.72 30.95 -11.97
CA ALA A 23 -1.58 30.34 -12.63
C ALA A 23 -2.08 29.18 -13.49
N CYS A 24 -2.50 29.49 -14.71
CA CYS A 24 -2.39 28.55 -15.83
C CYS A 24 -0.93 28.61 -16.30
N GLY A 25 -0.28 27.46 -16.43
CA GLY A 25 1.08 27.43 -17.01
C GLY A 25 1.82 26.15 -16.70
N GLY A 26 1.44 25.05 -17.36
CA GLY A 26 2.21 23.81 -17.41
C GLY A 26 2.17 23.27 -18.82
N SER A 27 3.02 23.83 -19.68
CA SER A 27 3.26 23.40 -21.05
C SER A 27 3.79 21.96 -21.07
N GLU A 28 3.11 21.13 -21.86
CA GLU A 28 3.60 20.13 -22.83
C GLU A 28 5.08 19.71 -22.83
N THR A 29 5.30 18.47 -23.32
CA THR A 29 6.57 17.92 -23.89
C THR A 29 7.52 17.33 -22.83
N SER A 30 7.94 16.06 -22.84
CA SER A 30 8.15 15.12 -23.94
C SER A 30 8.17 13.68 -23.42
N GLN A 31 7.53 12.79 -24.17
CA GLN A 31 7.84 11.37 -24.19
C GLN A 31 9.27 11.18 -24.76
N PRO A 32 10.06 10.26 -24.20
CA PRO A 32 10.81 9.36 -25.06
C PRO A 32 10.29 7.94 -24.86
N THR A 33 9.63 7.47 -25.91
CA THR A 33 9.50 6.07 -26.25
C THR A 33 10.91 5.58 -26.55
N VAL A 34 11.38 4.62 -25.76
CA VAL A 34 12.40 3.69 -26.21
C VAL A 34 11.81 2.31 -25.95
N PRO A 35 11.36 1.64 -27.01
CA PRO A 35 12.07 0.44 -27.45
C PRO A 35 12.24 0.50 -28.99
N PRO A 36 13.17 -0.24 -29.62
CA PRO A 36 13.58 -1.59 -29.24
C PRO A 36 15.08 -1.91 -29.42
N LYS A 37 15.63 -2.84 -28.63
CA LYS A 37 16.78 -3.64 -29.10
C LYS A 37 16.91 -4.97 -28.35
N ALA A 38 16.88 -6.03 -29.16
CA ALA A 38 17.35 -7.41 -28.90
C ALA A 38 16.50 -8.18 -27.88
N GLU A 39 15.65 -9.13 -28.24
CA GLU A 39 15.86 -10.23 -29.20
C GLU A 39 17.17 -10.99 -28.91
N GLU A 40 16.96 -12.19 -28.36
CA GLU A 40 17.78 -13.37 -28.54
C GLU A 40 19.05 -13.51 -27.68
N SER A 41 18.88 -14.25 -26.59
CA SER A 41 19.77 -15.39 -26.37
C SER A 41 18.93 -16.56 -25.89
N THR A 42 18.46 -17.32 -26.89
CA THR A 42 18.21 -18.74 -26.76
C THR A 42 19.52 -19.40 -26.35
N GLU A 43 19.64 -19.78 -25.09
CA GLU A 43 20.36 -21.00 -24.72
C GLU A 43 19.43 -21.83 -23.85
N ILE A 44 19.04 -22.97 -24.39
CA ILE A 44 18.31 -24.03 -23.71
C ILE A 44 19.38 -24.88 -23.02
N PRO A 45 19.47 -24.93 -21.68
CA PRO A 45 19.99 -26.10 -21.02
C PRO A 45 18.82 -27.06 -20.77
N ASP A 46 18.92 -28.17 -21.47
CA ASP A 46 18.26 -29.44 -21.20
C ASP A 46 18.33 -29.80 -19.70
N VAL A 47 17.17 -30.12 -19.14
CA VAL A 47 16.93 -31.07 -18.03
C VAL A 47 17.88 -30.98 -16.83
N VAL A 48 17.43 -30.26 -15.81
CA VAL A 48 17.32 -30.88 -14.49
C VAL A 48 15.86 -30.80 -14.08
N GLU A 49 15.28 -31.96 -13.77
CA GLU A 49 14.06 -32.04 -12.96
C GLU A 49 14.39 -31.45 -11.58
N SER A 50 14.33 -30.13 -11.53
CA SER A 50 14.36 -29.38 -10.29
C SER A 50 12.95 -29.50 -9.75
N THR A 51 12.77 -30.24 -8.65
CA THR A 51 11.60 -30.04 -7.79
C THR A 51 11.69 -28.60 -7.27
N ILE A 52 11.28 -27.65 -8.10
CA ILE A 52 11.11 -26.26 -7.72
C ILE A 52 9.91 -26.30 -6.77
N PRO A 53 10.07 -26.08 -5.46
CA PRO A 53 8.92 -25.89 -4.60
C PRO A 53 8.05 -24.80 -5.23
N PRO A 54 6.71 -24.89 -5.14
CA PRO A 54 5.84 -23.87 -5.72
C PRO A 54 6.35 -22.49 -5.29
N PRO A 55 6.36 -21.49 -6.19
CA PRO A 55 6.94 -20.18 -5.89
C PRO A 55 6.33 -19.68 -4.57
N SER A 56 7.13 -19.65 -3.51
CA SER A 56 6.67 -19.20 -2.21
C SER A 56 6.49 -17.69 -2.30
N ILE A 57 5.27 -17.22 -2.05
CA ILE A 57 5.00 -15.79 -1.96
C ILE A 57 5.77 -15.24 -0.74
N ASP A 58 6.62 -14.24 -0.96
CA ASP A 58 7.40 -13.60 0.10
C ASP A 58 6.53 -12.60 0.87
N GLY A 59 6.31 -12.88 2.16
CA GLY A 59 5.50 -12.06 3.05
C GLY A 59 6.11 -10.68 3.33
N GLU A 60 7.43 -10.56 3.40
CA GLU A 60 8.11 -9.27 3.58
C GLU A 60 7.95 -8.41 2.33
N ALA A 61 8.16 -9.00 1.15
CA ALA A 61 7.95 -8.32 -0.12
C ALA A 61 6.48 -7.87 -0.28
N LEU A 62 5.51 -8.71 0.11
CA LEU A 62 4.10 -8.33 0.13
C LEU A 62 3.81 -7.16 1.08
N LEU A 63 4.33 -7.20 2.30
CA LEU A 63 4.18 -6.10 3.26
C LEU A 63 4.70 -4.80 2.65
N GLN A 64 5.90 -4.83 2.10
CA GLN A 64 6.54 -3.67 1.49
C GLN A 64 5.75 -3.15 0.28
N GLN A 65 5.29 -4.03 -0.61
CA GLN A 65 4.60 -3.62 -1.84
C GLN A 65 3.15 -3.18 -1.60
N ARG A 66 2.43 -3.87 -0.72
CA ARG A 66 0.98 -3.70 -0.56
C ARG A 66 0.62 -2.68 0.50
N CYS A 67 1.32 -2.68 1.64
CA CYS A 67 0.96 -1.82 2.78
C CYS A 67 1.57 -0.42 2.70
N THR A 68 2.59 -0.20 1.86
CA THR A 68 3.19 1.13 1.67
C THR A 68 2.47 2.00 0.63
N ALA A 69 1.51 1.43 -0.11
CA ALA A 69 0.79 2.13 -1.17
C ALA A 69 -0.02 3.34 -0.68
N CYS A 70 -0.41 3.37 0.60
CA CYS A 70 -1.24 4.42 1.18
C CYS A 70 -0.58 5.17 2.37
N HIS A 71 0.33 4.52 3.10
CA HIS A 71 1.03 5.10 4.26
C HIS A 71 2.30 4.29 4.58
N ASN A 72 3.19 4.81 5.42
CA ASN A 72 4.41 4.08 5.82
C ASN A 72 4.13 2.87 6.74
N LEU A 73 5.17 2.04 6.95
CA LEU A 73 5.11 0.81 7.75
C LEU A 73 5.14 1.03 9.27
N ASN A 74 5.31 2.27 9.77
CA ASN A 74 5.28 2.53 11.22
C ASN A 74 3.94 2.12 11.86
N ARG A 75 2.87 2.04 11.06
CA ARG A 75 1.56 1.54 11.54
C ARG A 75 1.54 0.05 11.81
N VAL A 76 2.46 -0.70 11.18
CA VAL A 76 2.64 -2.15 11.33
C VAL A 76 3.71 -2.44 12.37
N THR A 77 4.91 -1.87 12.21
CA THR A 77 6.09 -2.20 13.03
C THR A 77 5.97 -1.79 14.50
N ASN A 78 5.07 -0.86 14.83
CA ASN A 78 4.77 -0.47 16.21
C ASN A 78 3.63 -1.30 16.85
N LYS A 79 3.26 -2.42 16.24
CA LYS A 79 2.23 -3.34 16.75
C LYS A 79 2.84 -4.68 17.11
N SER A 80 2.25 -5.29 18.13
CA SER A 80 2.45 -6.67 18.50
C SER A 80 1.05 -7.25 18.70
N TRP A 81 0.61 -8.05 17.72
CA TRP A 81 -0.78 -8.52 17.60
C TRP A 81 -0.82 -10.01 17.30
N SER A 82 -1.83 -10.69 17.85
CA SER A 82 -2.06 -12.11 17.52
C SER A 82 -2.43 -12.29 16.04
N LEU A 83 -2.36 -13.53 15.55
CA LEU A 83 -2.79 -13.91 14.20
C LEU A 83 -4.21 -13.39 13.89
N GLU A 84 -5.15 -13.56 14.81
CA GLU A 84 -6.54 -13.14 14.65
C GLU A 84 -6.68 -11.62 14.57
N GLN A 85 -5.88 -10.88 15.36
CA GLN A 85 -5.86 -9.41 15.31
C GLN A 85 -5.26 -8.90 13.98
N TRP A 86 -4.22 -9.57 13.48
CA TRP A 86 -3.66 -9.27 12.15
C TRP A 86 -4.65 -9.59 11.04
N GLU A 87 -5.38 -10.70 11.11
CA GLU A 87 -6.42 -11.05 10.15
C GLU A 87 -7.50 -9.97 10.07
N GLN A 88 -8.02 -9.53 11.23
CA GLN A 88 -9.01 -8.46 11.30
C GLN A 88 -8.45 -7.17 10.68
N ASN A 89 -7.24 -6.79 11.04
CA ASN A 89 -6.63 -5.55 10.55
C ASN A 89 -6.38 -5.57 9.03
N VAL A 90 -5.78 -6.65 8.50
CA VAL A 90 -5.53 -6.79 7.06
C VAL A 90 -6.86 -6.81 6.30
N SER A 91 -7.90 -7.47 6.83
CA SER A 91 -9.24 -7.44 6.26
C SER A 91 -9.82 -6.02 6.20
N GLU A 92 -9.66 -5.23 7.26
CA GLU A 92 -10.05 -3.83 7.24
C GLU A 92 -9.29 -3.02 6.18
N MET A 93 -7.99 -3.25 6.02
CA MET A 93 -7.19 -2.54 5.02
C MET A 93 -7.63 -2.88 3.60
N VAL A 94 -7.96 -4.15 3.34
CA VAL A 94 -8.57 -4.57 2.06
C VAL A 94 -9.90 -3.85 1.84
N GLY A 95 -10.76 -3.77 2.86
CA GLY A 95 -12.00 -2.99 2.80
C GLY A 95 -11.79 -1.48 2.55
N LYS A 96 -10.64 -0.95 2.94
CA LYS A 96 -10.21 0.44 2.70
C LYS A 96 -9.47 0.64 1.37
N GLY A 97 -9.31 -0.42 0.57
CA GLY A 97 -8.75 -0.36 -0.78
C GLY A 97 -7.37 -0.98 -0.96
N ALA A 98 -6.78 -1.62 0.06
CA ALA A 98 -5.57 -2.41 -0.13
C ALA A 98 -5.87 -3.58 -1.10
N ARG A 99 -5.02 -3.75 -2.12
CA ARG A 99 -5.20 -4.76 -3.15
C ARG A 99 -4.38 -6.00 -2.82
N LEU A 100 -5.04 -6.98 -2.21
CA LEU A 100 -4.51 -8.30 -1.91
C LEU A 100 -5.49 -9.34 -2.43
N ASN A 101 -5.00 -10.36 -3.12
CA ASN A 101 -5.80 -11.56 -3.39
C ASN A 101 -5.88 -12.45 -2.13
N ALA A 102 -6.67 -13.53 -2.19
CA ALA A 102 -6.89 -14.39 -1.03
C ALA A 102 -5.60 -15.06 -0.51
N GLU A 103 -4.75 -15.53 -1.42
CA GLU A 103 -3.50 -16.20 -1.10
C GLU A 103 -2.47 -15.23 -0.52
N GLU A 104 -2.29 -14.06 -1.15
CA GLU A 104 -1.42 -12.99 -0.66
C GLU A 104 -1.85 -12.50 0.73
N LYS A 105 -3.17 -12.39 0.95
CA LYS A 105 -3.72 -12.00 2.25
C LYS A 105 -3.34 -13.01 3.33
N GLU A 106 -3.51 -14.31 3.06
CA GLU A 106 -3.17 -15.37 4.02
C GLU A 106 -1.67 -15.38 4.34
N VAL A 107 -0.82 -15.30 3.31
CA VAL A 107 0.65 -15.23 3.47
C VAL A 107 1.05 -14.00 4.28
N LEU A 108 0.48 -12.83 3.97
CA LEU A 108 0.79 -11.60 4.70
C LEU A 108 0.35 -11.67 6.17
N ILE A 109 -0.82 -12.24 6.46
CA ILE A 109 -1.30 -12.39 7.85
C ILE A 109 -0.37 -13.29 8.66
N LYS A 110 0.05 -14.43 8.10
CA LYS A 110 0.99 -15.34 8.75
C LYS A 110 2.34 -14.66 9.00
N TYR A 111 2.89 -14.02 7.98
CA TYR A 111 4.14 -13.27 8.09
C TYR A 111 4.05 -12.20 9.18
N LEU A 112 2.95 -11.44 9.22
CA LEU A 112 2.75 -10.40 10.23
C LEU A 112 2.67 -10.96 11.65
N ALA A 113 1.99 -12.09 11.84
CA ALA A 113 1.89 -12.74 13.14
C ALA A 113 3.22 -13.35 13.60
N GLU A 114 4.01 -13.92 12.68
CA GLU A 114 5.32 -14.50 12.99
C GLU A 114 6.36 -13.45 13.35
N ASN A 115 6.33 -12.28 12.69
CA ASN A 115 7.36 -11.25 12.83
C ASN A 115 6.95 -10.09 13.74
N TYR A 116 5.66 -9.87 13.92
CA TYR A 116 5.07 -8.78 14.71
C TYR A 116 3.96 -9.30 15.65
N GLY A 117 4.10 -10.53 16.13
CA GLY A 117 3.26 -11.13 17.17
C GLY A 117 3.73 -10.79 18.60
N PRO A 118 2.94 -11.16 19.62
CA PRO A 118 3.39 -11.18 21.03
C PRO A 118 4.35 -12.34 21.34
#